data_AF-A0A382HEU4-F1
#
_entry.id   AF-A0A382HEU4-F1
#
_cell.length_a   1.000
_cell.length_b   1.000
_cell.length_c   1.000
_cell.angle_alpha   90.00
_cell.angle_beta   90.00
_cell.angle_gamma   90.00
#
_symmetry.space_group_name_H-M   'P 1'
#
loop_
_entity.id
_entity.type
_entity.pdbx_description
1 polymer ?
#
loop_
_entity_poly.entity_id
_entity_poly.type
_entity_poly.pdbx_seq_one_letter_code
_entity_poly.pdbx_strand_id
1 'polypeptide(L)'
;MAGNSSSLNILPVWPLKARESGVDSMNGKRHGTTQTLSLSLGIAVTLACGLWTTQPTLAQGPGTDSSQWTYLGGDAWHTRYTPADQITPENFEDLDVAWRWDASSFGPST
;
A
#
# COMPACT_ATOMS: atom_id res chain seq x y z
N MET A 1 8.68 29.73 60.51
CA MET A 1 8.17 29.32 59.19
C MET A 1 8.19 30.56 58.31
N ALA A 2 9.23 30.73 57.48
CA ALA A 2 9.15 30.63 56.01
C ALA A 2 8.04 31.54 55.42
N GLY A 3 8.28 32.50 54.52
CA GLY A 3 9.47 32.87 53.78
C GLY A 3 9.19 34.12 52.92
N ASN A 4 10.27 34.63 52.33
CA ASN A 4 10.44 35.67 51.30
C ASN A 4 9.29 35.80 50.25
N SER A 5 9.11 36.92 49.53
CA SER A 5 10.10 37.57 48.68
C SER A 5 9.71 38.99 48.26
N SER A 6 10.73 39.84 48.21
CA SER A 6 10.73 41.19 47.63
C SER A 6 10.62 41.15 46.11
N SER A 7 9.85 42.07 45.52
CA SER A 7 9.88 42.36 44.07
C SER A 7 10.34 43.81 43.84
N LEU A 8 11.25 43.94 42.87
CA LEU A 8 12.11 45.10 42.60
C LEU A 8 11.48 46.11 41.61
N ASN A 9 11.91 47.36 41.76
CA ASN A 9 11.43 48.56 41.07
C ASN A 9 11.88 48.70 39.60
N ILE A 10 10.92 49.15 38.79
CA ILE A 10 10.90 50.15 37.68
C ILE A 10 12.25 50.65 37.07
N LEU A 11 12.37 50.38 35.76
CA LEU A 11 13.00 51.05 34.57
C LEU A 11 13.94 52.27 34.72
N PRO A 12 14.90 52.47 33.77
CA PRO A 12 14.57 53.27 32.57
C PRO A 12 15.13 52.76 31.22
N VAL A 13 14.60 53.35 30.16
CA VAL A 13 14.78 53.04 28.73
C VAL A 13 15.68 54.10 28.05
N TRP A 14 16.54 53.64 27.10
CA TRP A 14 17.38 54.39 26.10
C TRP A 14 18.71 55.03 26.57
N PRO A 15 19.73 55.32 25.68
CA PRO A 15 19.65 55.56 24.23
C PRO A 15 20.80 55.03 23.30
N LEU A 16 20.70 55.40 22.02
CA LEU A 16 21.70 55.52 20.94
C LEU A 16 21.88 54.35 19.95
N LYS A 17 21.30 54.55 18.75
CA LYS A 17 21.64 53.80 17.54
C LYS A 17 22.89 54.42 16.90
N ALA A 18 24.00 53.69 16.93
CA ALA A 18 25.23 54.08 16.27
C ALA A 18 25.04 54.11 14.74
N ARG A 19 25.55 55.18 14.12
CA ARG A 19 25.67 55.38 12.68
C ARG A 19 26.99 54.77 12.24
N GLU A 20 26.95 53.66 11.51
CA GLU A 20 28.12 53.11 10.82
C GLU A 20 27.91 53.23 9.31
N SER A 21 28.68 54.15 8.72
CA SER A 21 28.93 54.24 7.28
C SER A 21 30.07 53.27 6.93
N GLY A 22 29.78 52.25 6.13
CA GLY A 22 30.78 51.36 5.56
C GLY A 22 30.44 51.09 4.10
N VAL A 23 31.05 51.86 3.20
CA VAL A 23 31.15 51.53 1.78
C VAL A 23 32.30 50.56 1.66
N ASP A 24 32.02 49.26 1.54
CA ASP A 24 33.02 48.28 1.11
C ASP A 24 32.66 47.79 -0.29
N SER A 25 33.45 48.34 -1.22
CA SER A 25 33.49 48.06 -2.63
C SER A 25 34.38 46.86 -2.91
N MET A 26 33.95 46.02 -3.86
CA MET A 26 34.71 45.02 -4.64
C MET A 26 35.09 43.70 -3.94
N ASN A 27 34.70 42.57 -4.56
CA ASN A 27 35.64 41.72 -5.34
C ASN A 27 34.97 40.38 -5.77
N GLY A 28 35.19 39.97 -7.03
CA GLY A 28 35.27 38.55 -7.37
C GLY A 28 34.17 37.97 -8.29
N LYS A 29 34.36 38.10 -9.60
CA LYS A 29 33.76 37.21 -10.61
C LYS A 29 34.11 35.75 -10.29
N ARG A 30 33.11 34.86 -10.22
CA ARG A 30 33.30 33.42 -10.50
C ARG A 30 32.08 32.89 -11.26
N HIS A 31 32.31 32.47 -12.49
CA HIS A 31 31.29 31.91 -13.38
C HIS A 31 30.87 30.53 -12.86
N GLY A 32 29.59 30.35 -12.55
CA GLY A 32 29.02 29.08 -12.12
C GLY A 32 28.63 28.21 -13.31
N THR A 33 29.59 27.48 -13.89
CA THR A 33 29.32 26.41 -14.87
C THR A 33 29.03 25.12 -14.11
N THR A 34 27.77 24.77 -13.82
CA THR A 34 27.41 23.42 -13.35
C THR A 34 25.93 23.09 -13.62
N GLN A 35 25.56 22.90 -14.90
CA GLN A 35 24.27 22.34 -15.32
C GLN A 35 24.48 20.94 -15.92
N THR A 36 24.85 19.95 -15.11
CA THR A 36 24.90 18.55 -15.59
C THR A 36 24.45 17.51 -14.58
N LEU A 37 24.05 17.89 -13.35
CA LEU A 37 23.62 16.94 -12.31
C LEU A 37 22.11 16.63 -12.32
N SER A 38 21.35 17.12 -13.31
CA SER A 38 19.89 17.01 -13.32
C SER A 38 19.32 15.79 -14.07
N LEU A 39 20.10 15.12 -14.93
CA LEU A 39 19.60 13.96 -15.69
C LEU A 39 19.76 12.60 -14.98
N SER A 40 20.74 12.45 -14.09
CA SER A 40 21.02 11.17 -13.42
C SER A 40 20.01 10.82 -12.32
N LEU A 41 19.39 11.82 -11.69
CA LEU A 41 18.38 11.61 -10.65
C LEU A 41 17.02 11.13 -11.22
N GLY A 42 16.69 11.53 -12.44
CA GLY A 42 15.41 11.18 -13.09
C GLY A 42 15.29 9.69 -13.44
N ILE A 43 16.39 9.06 -13.83
CA ILE A 43 16.42 7.62 -14.21
C ILE A 43 16.35 6.72 -12.97
N ALA A 44 16.94 7.15 -11.84
CA ALA A 44 16.90 6.40 -10.59
C ALA A 44 15.48 6.37 -9.98
N VAL A 45 14.68 7.42 -10.16
CA VAL A 45 13.30 7.51 -9.64
C VAL A 45 12.33 6.62 -10.41
N THR A 46 12.47 6.50 -11.74
CA THR A 46 11.62 5.59 -12.55
C THR A 46 11.92 4.12 -12.27
N LEU A 47 13.18 3.76 -12.04
CA LEU A 47 13.56 2.40 -11.59
C LEU A 47 13.01 2.08 -10.19
N ALA A 48 12.98 3.05 -9.27
CA ALA A 48 12.42 2.85 -7.93
C ALA A 48 10.88 2.80 -7.90
N CYS A 49 10.19 3.51 -8.80
CA CYS A 49 8.72 3.48 -8.92
C CYS A 49 8.18 2.25 -9.67
N GLY A 50 8.99 1.60 -10.52
CA GLY A 50 8.56 0.42 -11.28
C GLY A 50 8.35 -0.85 -10.45
N LEU A 51 8.79 -0.90 -9.19
CA LEU A 51 8.70 -2.08 -8.33
C LEU A 51 7.36 -2.26 -7.58
N TRP A 52 6.41 -1.34 -7.75
CA TRP A 52 5.08 -1.44 -7.11
C TRP A 52 4.03 -2.05 -8.04
N THR A 53 4.41 -2.97 -8.92
CA THR A 53 3.41 -3.76 -9.63
C THR A 53 2.78 -4.74 -8.65
N THR A 54 1.51 -4.53 -8.30
CA THR A 54 0.71 -5.49 -7.54
C THR A 54 0.64 -6.79 -8.34
N GLN A 55 1.46 -7.77 -7.99
CA GLN A 55 1.35 -9.08 -8.61
C GLN A 55 0.05 -9.74 -8.13
N PRO A 56 -0.73 -10.38 -9.01
CA PRO A 56 -1.85 -11.20 -8.56
C PRO A 56 -1.28 -12.33 -7.69
N THR A 57 -1.63 -12.32 -6.41
CA THR A 57 -1.29 -13.42 -5.50
C THR A 57 -2.16 -14.61 -5.86
N LEU A 58 -1.59 -15.62 -6.53
CA LEU A 58 -2.24 -16.92 -6.66
C LEU A 58 -2.07 -17.68 -5.34
N ALA A 59 -2.75 -17.19 -4.29
CA ALA A 59 -2.81 -17.87 -3.00
C ALA A 59 -3.72 -19.11 -3.07
N GLN A 60 -4.52 -19.25 -4.11
CA GLN A 60 -5.48 -20.33 -4.33
C GLN A 60 -5.14 -21.08 -5.63
N GLY A 61 -5.41 -22.39 -5.63
CA GLY A 61 -5.25 -23.22 -6.82
C GLY A 61 -6.19 -22.85 -7.97
N PRO A 62 -5.97 -23.40 -9.17
CA PRO A 62 -6.71 -23.02 -10.38
C PRO A 62 -8.20 -23.45 -10.38
N GLY A 63 -8.66 -24.27 -9.43
CA GLY A 63 -9.98 -24.89 -9.45
C GLY A 63 -10.00 -26.20 -10.23
N THR A 64 -11.20 -26.77 -10.39
CA THR A 64 -11.41 -28.03 -11.14
C THR A 64 -11.00 -27.90 -12.61
N ASP A 65 -10.38 -28.93 -13.17
CA ASP A 65 -10.10 -29.00 -14.61
C ASP A 65 -11.36 -29.42 -15.38
N SER A 66 -11.74 -28.64 -16.39
CA SER A 66 -12.87 -28.94 -17.27
C SER A 66 -14.18 -29.24 -16.52
N SER A 67 -14.36 -28.62 -15.35
CA SER A 67 -15.50 -28.82 -14.42
C SER A 67 -15.64 -30.24 -13.85
N GLN A 68 -14.59 -31.07 -13.95
CA GLN A 68 -14.60 -32.43 -13.40
C GLN A 68 -14.17 -32.43 -11.92
N TRP A 69 -14.86 -33.24 -11.12
CA TRP A 69 -14.57 -33.40 -9.69
C TRP A 69 -13.75 -34.66 -9.43
N THR A 70 -12.43 -34.59 -9.66
CA THR A 70 -11.52 -35.75 -9.57
C THR A 70 -10.80 -35.87 -8.22
N TYR A 71 -10.77 -34.80 -7.42
CA TYR A 71 -10.23 -34.77 -6.06
C TYR A 71 -11.34 -34.53 -5.04
N LEU A 72 -11.13 -34.94 -3.78
CA LEU A 72 -12.11 -34.68 -2.70
C LEU A 72 -12.46 -33.17 -2.60
N GLY A 73 -11.46 -32.30 -2.74
CA GLY A 73 -11.64 -30.85 -2.73
C GLY A 73 -11.81 -30.21 -4.12
N GLY A 74 -12.18 -30.98 -5.14
CA GLY A 74 -12.34 -30.51 -6.52
C GLY A 74 -11.03 -30.52 -7.32
N ASP A 75 -9.97 -29.92 -6.77
CA ASP A 75 -8.62 -29.88 -7.34
C ASP A 75 -7.56 -30.37 -6.33
N ALA A 76 -6.30 -30.45 -6.76
CA ALA A 76 -5.18 -30.85 -5.89
C ALA A 76 -4.84 -29.84 -4.77
N TRP A 77 -5.43 -28.64 -4.82
CA TRP A 77 -5.27 -27.57 -3.81
C TRP A 77 -6.45 -27.51 -2.83
N HIS A 78 -7.44 -28.38 -3.00
CA HIS A 78 -8.67 -28.44 -2.21
C HIS A 78 -9.43 -27.10 -2.17
N THR A 79 -9.44 -26.36 -3.28
CA THR A 79 -10.10 -25.04 -3.35
C THR A 79 -11.62 -25.11 -3.23
N ARG A 80 -12.22 -26.28 -3.53
CA ARG A 80 -13.67 -26.49 -3.65
C ARG A 80 -14.33 -25.49 -4.62
N TYR A 81 -13.60 -25.13 -5.67
CA TYR A 81 -13.99 -24.14 -6.66
C TYR A 81 -13.99 -24.75 -8.08
N THR A 82 -14.93 -24.31 -8.91
CA THR A 82 -15.01 -24.63 -10.34
C THR A 82 -15.21 -23.36 -11.16
N PRO A 83 -14.58 -23.22 -12.34
CA PRO A 83 -14.81 -22.10 -13.24
C PRO A 83 -16.12 -22.23 -14.06
N ALA A 84 -16.92 -23.28 -13.85
CA ALA A 84 -18.20 -23.46 -14.52
C ALA A 84 -19.18 -22.31 -14.18
N ASP A 85 -19.84 -21.76 -15.20
CA ASP A 85 -20.69 -20.57 -15.10
C ASP A 85 -22.11 -20.79 -15.66
N GLN A 86 -22.50 -22.05 -15.91
CA GLN A 86 -23.82 -22.38 -16.44
C GLN A 86 -24.97 -22.01 -15.47
N ILE A 87 -24.71 -22.11 -14.16
CA ILE A 87 -25.66 -21.72 -13.10
C ILE A 87 -25.20 -20.38 -12.54
N THR A 88 -26.07 -19.39 -12.60
CA THR A 88 -25.80 -18.00 -12.18
C THR A 88 -26.87 -17.52 -11.18
N PRO A 89 -26.64 -16.39 -10.47
CA PRO A 89 -27.66 -15.82 -9.58
C PRO A 89 -28.99 -15.50 -10.28
N GLU A 90 -28.96 -15.23 -11.58
CA GLU A 90 -30.15 -14.86 -12.37
C GLU A 90 -31.02 -16.08 -12.75
N ASN A 91 -30.45 -17.29 -12.80
CA ASN A 91 -31.16 -18.51 -13.21
C ASN A 91 -31.26 -19.59 -12.13
N PHE A 92 -30.71 -19.35 -10.93
CA PHE A 92 -30.71 -20.33 -9.84
C PHE A 92 -32.13 -20.77 -9.42
N GLU A 93 -33.11 -19.87 -9.54
CA GLU A 93 -34.53 -20.13 -9.23
C GLU A 93 -35.18 -21.13 -10.20
N ASP A 94 -34.57 -21.37 -11.38
CA ASP A 94 -35.11 -22.26 -12.41
C ASP A 94 -34.61 -23.71 -12.29
N LEU A 95 -33.82 -24.04 -11.25
CA LEU A 95 -33.24 -25.37 -11.08
C LEU A 95 -34.26 -26.41 -10.62
N ASP A 96 -34.34 -27.51 -11.36
CA ASP A 96 -35.13 -28.69 -11.02
C ASP A 96 -34.26 -29.91 -10.67
N VAL A 97 -34.82 -30.82 -9.87
CA VAL A 97 -34.17 -32.10 -9.56
C VAL A 97 -34.16 -32.99 -10.81
N ALA A 98 -32.99 -33.19 -11.41
CA ALA A 98 -32.85 -34.04 -12.59
C ALA A 98 -33.01 -35.55 -12.30
N TRP A 99 -32.52 -36.01 -11.15
CA TRP A 99 -32.63 -37.41 -10.71
C TRP A 99 -32.34 -37.52 -9.21
N ARG A 100 -32.69 -38.67 -8.63
CA ARG A 100 -32.37 -39.04 -7.24
C ARG A 100 -31.83 -40.47 -7.21
N TRP A 101 -30.87 -40.71 -6.32
CA TRP A 101 -30.32 -42.05 -6.07
C TRP A 101 -30.56 -42.44 -4.62
N ASP A 102 -30.96 -43.69 -4.39
CA ASP A 102 -31.18 -44.25 -3.06
C ASP A 102 -29.99 -45.09 -2.62
N ALA A 103 -29.30 -44.62 -1.57
CA ALA A 103 -28.16 -45.29 -0.95
C ALA A 103 -28.56 -46.20 0.22
N SER A 104 -29.86 -46.45 0.45
CA SER A 104 -30.37 -47.27 1.56
C SER A 104 -29.77 -48.69 1.60
N SER A 105 -29.35 -49.22 0.45
CA SER A 105 -28.72 -50.54 0.33
C SER A 105 -27.34 -50.64 0.98
N PHE A 106 -26.71 -49.54 1.39
CA PHE A 106 -25.36 -49.54 1.97
C PHE A 106 -25.31 -49.72 3.50
N GLY A 107 -26.46 -49.74 4.20
CA GLY A 107 -26.60 -50.19 5.60
C GLY A 107 -25.76 -49.44 6.68
N PRO A 108 -25.94 -49.75 7.97
CA PRO A 108 -25.06 -49.25 9.03
C PRO A 108 -23.74 -50.04 8.99
N SER A 109 -22.66 -49.40 8.53
CA SER A 109 -21.30 -49.90 8.65
C SER A 109 -20.67 -49.40 9.95
N THR A 110 -21.03 -50.01 11.08
CA THR A 110 -20.30 -49.85 12.36
C THR A 110 -20.40 -51.10 13.20
#